data_AF-H8YF38-F1
#
_entry.id   AF-H8YF38-F1
#
_cell.length_a   1.000
_cell.length_b   1.000
_cell.length_c   1.000
_cell.angle_alpha   90.00
_cell.angle_beta   90.00
_cell.angle_gamma   90.00
#
_symmetry.space_group_name_H-M   'P 1'
#
loop_
_entity.id
_entity.type
_entity.pdbx_description
1 polymer ?
#
loop_
_entity_poly.entity_id
_entity_poly.type
_entity_poly.pdbx_seq_one_letter_code
_entity_poly.pdbx_strand_id
1 'polypeptide(L)'
;ADSLMGGGGSLRRRTKRQDSHDSVASAASLKKKQEVEGKLIETEKSQTGGVEFAVYKHYIKSVGIFLSVATLVLNFVFQAFQIGSNLWLTQWANDQNVANDTGLRDMYLGVYGAFGFGQGVLAYFAVVIVYLGGFQAAKTIHNELLAVIIRGSVCRLFDITPIGRLLNSFSGDMDVVDEELPATMDSFMTFIFMVLATIVVISLSTPIFLAVIVPIAFLYYFAQRFYVATSRQLMRLESVSRSPIYSHFSETVTGASAIRAYNVGDP
;
A
#
# COMPACT_ATOMS: atom_id res chain seq x y z
N ALA A 1 11.34 -76.30 -37.67
CA ALA A 1 10.41 -75.16 -37.75
C ALA A 1 9.74 -75.06 -36.39
N ASP A 2 10.33 -74.30 -35.47
CA ASP A 2 10.04 -72.86 -35.26
C ASP A 2 8.59 -72.66 -34.79
N SER A 3 8.25 -71.91 -33.75
CA SER A 3 8.96 -70.96 -32.89
C SER A 3 7.95 -70.50 -31.81
N LEU A 4 8.40 -69.67 -30.85
CA LEU A 4 7.59 -68.78 -29.97
C LEU A 4 7.15 -69.32 -28.59
N MET A 5 8.14 -69.53 -27.72
CA MET A 5 8.01 -69.17 -26.30
C MET A 5 8.43 -67.71 -26.10
N GLY A 6 7.58 -66.88 -25.47
CA GLY A 6 8.01 -65.59 -24.93
C GLY A 6 6.88 -64.57 -24.79
N GLY A 7 6.63 -64.08 -23.56
CA GLY A 7 6.01 -62.77 -23.35
C GLY A 7 4.75 -62.69 -22.47
N GLY A 8 4.75 -63.24 -21.25
CA GLY A 8 3.64 -63.07 -20.29
C GLY A 8 3.95 -62.25 -19.03
N GLY A 9 5.20 -61.82 -18.83
CA GLY A 9 5.67 -61.32 -17.53
C GLY A 9 5.55 -59.81 -17.26
N SER A 10 5.25 -58.98 -18.27
CA SER A 10 5.34 -57.51 -18.13
C SER A 10 4.05 -56.85 -17.63
N LEU A 11 2.88 -57.41 -17.94
CA LEU A 11 1.58 -56.80 -17.62
C LEU A 11 1.23 -56.90 -16.13
N ARG A 12 1.52 -58.05 -15.50
CA ARG A 12 1.21 -58.29 -14.08
C ARG A 12 2.12 -57.52 -13.10
N ARG A 13 3.30 -57.10 -13.55
CA ARG A 13 4.23 -56.25 -12.76
C ARG A 13 3.87 -54.77 -12.85
N ARG A 14 3.16 -54.36 -13.91
CA ARG A 14 2.71 -52.98 -14.12
C ARG A 14 1.47 -52.66 -13.29
N THR A 15 0.49 -53.55 -13.21
CA THR A 15 -0.70 -53.38 -12.34
C THR A 15 -0.34 -53.31 -10.86
N LYS A 16 0.56 -54.18 -10.37
CA LYS A 16 1.00 -54.15 -8.96
C LYS A 16 1.75 -52.87 -8.57
N ARG A 17 2.43 -52.22 -9.52
CA ARG A 17 3.08 -50.91 -9.32
C ARG A 17 2.06 -49.76 -9.35
N GLN A 18 1.01 -49.88 -10.17
CA GLN A 18 -0.08 -48.90 -10.26
C GLN A 18 -0.87 -48.85 -8.93
N ASP A 19 -1.27 -50.01 -8.40
CA ASP A 19 -2.00 -50.11 -7.12
C ASP A 19 -1.18 -49.58 -5.93
N SER A 20 0.15 -49.73 -5.96
CA SER A 20 1.04 -49.16 -4.95
C SER A 20 1.19 -47.65 -5.04
N HIS A 21 1.07 -47.05 -6.24
CA HIS A 21 1.11 -45.60 -6.41
C HIS A 21 -0.21 -44.96 -5.97
N ASP A 22 -1.35 -45.58 -6.28
CA ASP A 22 -2.68 -45.06 -5.92
C ASP A 22 -2.94 -45.16 -4.40
N SER A 23 -2.45 -46.22 -3.75
CA SER A 23 -2.53 -46.37 -2.29
C SER A 23 -1.61 -45.40 -1.53
N VAL A 24 -0.41 -45.11 -2.04
CA VAL A 24 0.50 -44.12 -1.44
C VAL A 24 -0.01 -42.69 -1.67
N ALA A 25 -0.59 -42.39 -2.84
CA ALA A 25 -1.25 -41.12 -3.12
C ALA A 25 -2.49 -40.91 -2.23
N SER A 26 -3.30 -41.96 -2.03
CA SER A 26 -4.45 -41.93 -1.14
C SER A 26 -4.03 -41.77 0.33
N ALA A 27 -3.00 -42.48 0.79
CA ALA A 27 -2.46 -42.34 2.14
C ALA A 27 -1.82 -40.96 2.38
N ALA A 28 -1.12 -40.40 1.39
CA ALA A 28 -0.58 -39.05 1.45
C ALA A 28 -1.69 -37.98 1.46
N SER A 29 -2.77 -38.19 0.70
CA SER A 29 -3.94 -37.29 0.72
C SER A 29 -4.72 -37.36 2.03
N LEU A 30 -4.86 -38.54 2.64
CA LEU A 30 -5.45 -38.73 3.97
C LEU A 30 -4.59 -38.11 5.06
N LYS A 31 -3.26 -38.30 5.01
CA LYS A 31 -2.31 -37.68 5.96
C LYS A 31 -2.31 -36.15 5.85
N LYS A 32 -2.38 -35.61 4.62
CA LYS A 32 -2.53 -34.17 4.36
C LYS A 32 -3.89 -33.63 4.83
N LYS A 33 -4.96 -34.43 4.76
CA LYS A 33 -6.29 -34.06 5.26
C LYS A 33 -6.36 -34.08 6.80
N GLN A 34 -5.71 -35.06 7.44
CA GLN A 34 -5.58 -35.16 8.89
C GLN A 34 -4.68 -34.07 9.50
N GLU A 35 -3.61 -33.68 8.82
CA GLU A 35 -2.72 -32.58 9.23
C GLU A 35 -3.41 -31.21 9.13
N VAL A 36 -4.43 -31.09 8.27
CA VAL A 36 -5.31 -29.91 8.15
C VAL A 36 -6.44 -29.93 9.19
N GLU A 37 -6.97 -31.10 9.56
CA GLU A 37 -7.99 -31.24 10.62
C GLU A 37 -7.45 -31.05 12.04
N GLY A 38 -6.14 -31.28 12.28
CA GLY A 38 -5.50 -31.11 13.58
C GLY A 38 -4.87 -29.72 13.83
N LYS A 39 -4.78 -28.86 12.81
CA LYS A 39 -4.30 -27.47 12.93
C LYS A 39 -5.50 -26.54 13.11
N LEU A 40 -5.88 -26.28 14.36
CA LEU A 40 -6.91 -25.30 14.71
C LEU A 40 -6.54 -23.86 14.29
N ILE A 41 -5.25 -23.59 14.09
CA ILE A 41 -4.75 -22.28 13.66
C ILE A 41 -4.64 -22.27 12.12
N GLU A 42 -5.53 -21.52 11.46
CA GLU A 42 -5.40 -21.24 10.02
C GLU A 42 -4.10 -20.47 9.77
N THR A 43 -3.18 -21.04 8.98
CA THR A 43 -2.00 -20.33 8.51
C THR A 43 -2.45 -19.18 7.59
N GLU A 44 -1.98 -17.97 7.89
CA GLU A 44 -2.37 -16.73 7.25
C GLU A 44 -2.35 -16.79 5.72
N LYS A 45 -3.54 -16.75 5.11
CA LYS A 45 -3.69 -16.65 3.66
C LYS A 45 -3.47 -15.20 3.23
N SER A 46 -2.26 -14.89 2.78
CA SER A 46 -1.99 -13.64 2.05
C SER A 46 -2.82 -13.61 0.76
N GLN A 47 -3.73 -12.64 0.63
CA GLN A 47 -4.47 -12.40 -0.61
C GLN A 47 -3.49 -12.11 -1.76
N THR A 48 -3.53 -12.93 -2.81
CA THR A 48 -2.67 -12.77 -4.00
C THR A 48 -3.39 -11.92 -5.06
N GLY A 49 -2.95 -10.69 -5.29
CA GLY A 49 -3.54 -9.81 -6.31
C GLY A 49 -3.20 -8.32 -6.17
N GLY A 50 -3.82 -7.49 -7.01
CA GLY A 50 -3.89 -6.03 -6.79
C GLY A 50 -4.96 -5.70 -5.75
N VAL A 51 -4.85 -4.54 -5.10
CA VAL A 51 -5.85 -4.07 -4.12
C VAL A 51 -7.16 -3.75 -4.84
N GLU A 52 -8.28 -4.28 -4.34
CA GLU A 52 -9.59 -4.00 -4.92
C GLU A 52 -9.99 -2.53 -4.74
N PHE A 53 -10.61 -1.93 -5.76
CA PHE A 53 -11.11 -0.56 -5.69
C PHE A 53 -12.13 -0.33 -4.55
N ALA A 54 -12.81 -1.40 -4.14
CA ALA A 54 -13.71 -1.39 -2.99
C ALA A 54 -13.01 -0.95 -1.69
N VAL A 55 -11.73 -1.30 -1.50
CA VAL A 55 -10.95 -0.94 -0.30
C VAL A 55 -10.67 0.56 -0.26
N TYR A 56 -10.26 1.14 -1.39
CA TYR A 56 -10.07 2.59 -1.50
C TYR A 56 -11.38 3.35 -1.26
N LYS A 57 -12.49 2.85 -1.83
CA LYS A 57 -13.81 3.44 -1.61
C LYS A 57 -14.26 3.35 -0.16
N HIS A 58 -13.95 2.23 0.52
CA HIS A 58 -14.23 2.08 1.95
C HIS A 58 -13.50 3.14 2.77
N TYR A 59 -12.19 3.30 2.54
CA TYR A 59 -11.39 4.30 3.24
C TYR A 59 -11.91 5.73 3.03
N ILE A 60 -12.18 6.13 1.78
CA ILE A 60 -12.73 7.46 1.46
C ILE A 60 -14.09 7.68 2.14
N LYS A 61 -14.93 6.63 2.22
CA LYS A 61 -16.20 6.69 2.93
C LYS A 61 -16.02 6.85 4.44
N SER A 62 -15.02 6.18 5.03
CA SER A 62 -14.67 6.30 6.46
C SER A 62 -14.10 7.67 6.82
N VAL A 63 -13.33 8.30 5.92
CA VAL A 63 -12.89 9.71 6.06
C VAL A 63 -14.08 10.66 6.08
N GLY A 64 -15.09 10.39 5.25
CA GLY A 64 -16.28 11.20 5.09
C GLY A 64 -16.21 12.07 3.84
N ILE A 65 -17.29 12.02 3.06
CA ILE A 65 -17.38 12.64 1.72
C ILE A 65 -17.11 14.14 1.76
N PHE A 66 -17.57 14.84 2.80
CA PHE A 66 -17.36 16.27 2.97
C PHE A 66 -15.87 16.61 3.11
N LEU A 67 -15.14 15.91 3.99
CA LEU A 67 -13.71 16.15 4.19
C LEU A 67 -12.91 15.78 2.94
N SER A 68 -13.24 14.66 2.28
CA SER A 68 -12.57 14.28 1.02
C SER A 68 -12.76 15.31 -0.10
N VAL A 69 -13.97 15.85 -0.27
CA VAL A 69 -14.22 16.91 -1.25
C VAL A 69 -13.50 18.20 -0.87
N ALA A 70 -13.49 18.57 0.42
CA ALA A 70 -12.77 19.74 0.91
C ALA A 70 -11.26 19.63 0.64
N THR A 71 -10.64 18.46 0.86
CA THR A 71 -9.24 18.19 0.50
C THR A 71 -8.96 18.42 -0.97
N LEU A 72 -9.81 17.89 -1.87
CA LEU A 72 -9.65 18.05 -3.31
C LEU A 72 -9.76 19.51 -3.74
N VAL A 73 -10.75 20.23 -3.21
CA VAL A 73 -10.95 21.65 -3.53
C VAL A 73 -9.76 22.48 -3.02
N LEU A 74 -9.30 22.27 -1.79
CA LEU A 74 -8.17 23.01 -1.23
C LEU A 74 -6.87 22.76 -1.99
N ASN A 75 -6.57 21.52 -2.35
CA ASN A 75 -5.41 21.20 -3.19
C ASN A 75 -5.51 21.88 -4.56
N PHE A 76 -6.70 21.90 -5.16
CA PHE A 76 -6.92 22.59 -6.42
C PHE A 76 -6.69 24.10 -6.31
N VAL A 77 -7.26 24.78 -5.30
CA VAL A 77 -7.05 26.23 -5.17
C VAL A 77 -5.63 26.56 -4.72
N PHE A 78 -4.99 25.75 -3.88
CA PHE A 78 -3.56 25.89 -3.57
C PHE A 78 -2.71 25.88 -4.85
N GLN A 79 -2.96 24.92 -5.74
CA GLN A 79 -2.25 24.81 -7.02
C GLN A 79 -2.57 25.98 -7.96
N ALA A 80 -3.82 26.48 -7.96
CA ALA A 80 -4.21 27.65 -8.72
C ALA A 80 -3.50 28.93 -8.24
N PHE A 81 -3.38 29.12 -6.92
CA PHE A 81 -2.60 30.21 -6.33
C PHE A 81 -1.12 30.11 -6.69
N GLN A 82 -0.55 28.90 -6.68
CA GLN A 82 0.83 28.66 -7.08
C GLN A 82 1.05 29.03 -8.57
N ILE A 83 0.16 28.60 -9.46
CA ILE A 83 0.24 28.97 -10.89
C ILE A 83 0.06 30.48 -11.06
N GLY A 84 -0.93 31.08 -10.41
CA GLY A 84 -1.21 32.52 -10.46
C GLY A 84 -0.02 33.36 -10.00
N SER A 85 0.65 32.95 -8.91
CA SER A 85 1.87 33.57 -8.42
C SER A 85 3.01 33.54 -9.45
N ASN A 86 3.22 32.38 -10.10
CA ASN A 86 4.23 32.24 -11.15
C ASN A 86 3.92 33.07 -12.41
N LEU A 87 2.65 33.13 -12.82
CA LEU A 87 2.21 33.96 -13.95
C LEU A 87 2.36 35.45 -13.65
N TRP A 88 2.02 35.86 -12.43
CA TRP A 88 2.21 37.23 -11.96
C TRP A 88 3.70 37.62 -11.98
N LEU A 89 4.58 36.73 -11.52
CA LEU A 89 6.03 36.94 -11.55
C LEU A 89 6.56 37.02 -12.98
N THR A 90 6.00 36.23 -13.90
CA THR A 90 6.33 36.31 -15.34
C THR A 90 5.92 37.65 -15.94
N GLN A 91 4.74 38.16 -15.59
CA GLN A 91 4.28 39.48 -16.03
C GLN A 91 5.17 40.59 -15.45
N TRP A 92 5.48 40.52 -14.16
CA TRP A 92 6.38 41.47 -13.49
C TRP A 92 7.77 41.49 -14.16
N ALA A 93 8.32 40.33 -14.52
CA ALA A 93 9.63 40.24 -15.16
C ALA A 93 9.66 40.83 -16.59
N ASN A 94 8.53 40.86 -17.29
CA ASN A 94 8.44 41.36 -18.67
C ASN A 94 8.12 42.86 -18.76
N ASP A 95 7.71 43.51 -17.66
CA ASP A 95 7.30 44.92 -17.65
C ASP A 95 8.50 45.84 -17.40
N GLN A 96 9.00 46.49 -18.46
CA GLN A 96 10.15 47.41 -18.40
C GLN A 96 9.86 48.69 -17.59
N ASN A 97 8.58 49.06 -17.38
CA ASN A 97 8.21 50.29 -16.68
C ASN A 97 8.46 50.21 -15.17
N VAL A 98 8.55 49.00 -14.63
CA VAL A 98 8.75 48.75 -13.20
C VAL A 98 10.15 49.16 -12.72
N ALA A 99 11.12 49.28 -13.65
CA ALA A 99 12.45 49.76 -13.32
C ALA A 99 12.49 51.27 -13.00
N ASN A 100 11.58 52.05 -13.59
CA ASN A 100 11.56 53.51 -13.46
C ASN A 100 10.48 54.04 -12.51
N ASP A 101 9.42 53.26 -12.27
CA ASP A 101 8.32 53.65 -11.37
C ASP A 101 8.32 52.81 -10.09
N THR A 102 8.64 53.46 -8.96
CA THR A 102 8.64 52.83 -7.63
C THR A 102 7.24 52.42 -7.17
N GLY A 103 6.18 53.14 -7.58
CA GLY A 103 4.81 52.82 -7.19
C GLY A 103 4.30 51.53 -7.84
N LEU A 104 4.63 51.30 -9.11
CA LEU A 104 4.31 50.05 -9.80
C LEU A 104 5.06 48.86 -9.19
N ARG A 105 6.33 49.04 -8.82
CA ARG A 105 7.12 48.00 -8.16
C ARG A 105 6.50 47.55 -6.84
N ASP A 106 6.10 48.51 -6.01
CA ASP A 106 5.51 48.23 -4.70
C ASP A 106 4.13 47.54 -4.85
N MET A 107 3.36 47.87 -5.91
CA MET A 107 2.13 47.16 -6.26
C MET A 107 2.41 45.70 -6.67
N TYR A 108 3.34 45.46 -7.60
CA TYR A 108 3.70 44.09 -8.04
C TYR A 108 4.19 43.24 -6.86
N LEU A 109 5.02 43.82 -5.98
CA LEU A 109 5.53 43.17 -4.78
C LEU A 109 4.40 42.88 -3.77
N GLY A 110 3.50 43.83 -3.55
CA GLY A 110 2.35 43.67 -2.65
C GLY A 110 1.41 42.55 -3.09
N VAL A 111 1.07 42.50 -4.39
CA VAL A 111 0.22 41.44 -4.96
C VAL A 111 0.91 40.08 -4.89
N TYR A 112 2.21 40.01 -5.19
CA TYR A 112 3.00 38.78 -5.05
C TYR A 112 3.04 38.29 -3.58
N GLY A 113 3.23 39.23 -2.63
CA GLY A 113 3.16 38.94 -1.20
C GLY A 113 1.78 38.41 -0.77
N ALA A 114 0.70 38.97 -1.31
CA ALA A 114 -0.66 38.50 -1.05
C ALA A 114 -0.90 37.10 -1.60
N PHE A 115 -0.39 36.76 -2.79
CA PHE A 115 -0.42 35.40 -3.34
C PHE A 115 0.33 34.41 -2.43
N GLY A 116 1.54 34.76 -1.99
CA GLY A 116 2.34 33.91 -1.11
C GLY A 116 1.69 33.70 0.26
N PHE A 117 1.13 34.76 0.87
CA PHE A 117 0.40 34.66 2.13
C PHE A 117 -0.86 33.79 1.98
N GLY A 118 -1.66 34.03 0.93
CA GLY A 118 -2.84 33.22 0.63
C GLY A 118 -2.49 31.75 0.39
N GLN A 119 -1.41 31.48 -0.33
CA GLN A 119 -0.89 30.13 -0.54
C GLN A 119 -0.48 29.45 0.78
N GLY A 120 0.22 30.16 1.67
CA GLY A 120 0.62 29.63 2.98
C GLY A 120 -0.57 29.28 3.87
N VAL A 121 -1.58 30.14 3.91
CA VAL A 121 -2.83 29.88 4.65
C VAL A 121 -3.57 28.66 4.08
N LEU A 122 -3.69 28.57 2.76
CA LEU A 122 -4.32 27.43 2.10
C LEU A 122 -3.56 26.12 2.33
N ALA A 123 -2.22 26.16 2.30
CA ALA A 123 -1.38 24.99 2.60
C ALA A 123 -1.63 24.48 4.02
N TYR A 124 -1.69 25.39 5.00
CA TYR A 124 -1.99 25.02 6.38
C TYR A 124 -3.35 24.33 6.51
N PHE A 125 -4.42 24.89 5.91
CA PHE A 125 -5.74 24.27 5.95
C PHE A 125 -5.80 22.94 5.19
N ALA A 126 -5.10 22.83 4.06
CA ALA A 126 -5.04 21.59 3.28
C ALA A 126 -4.46 20.44 4.12
N VAL A 127 -3.32 20.68 4.79
CA VAL A 127 -2.69 19.72 5.71
C VAL A 127 -3.66 19.37 6.84
N VAL A 128 -4.19 20.36 7.56
CA VAL A 128 -5.07 20.12 8.71
C VAL A 128 -6.28 19.27 8.33
N ILE A 129 -6.91 19.52 7.19
CA ILE A 129 -8.10 18.76 6.76
C ILE A 129 -7.76 17.31 6.40
N VAL A 130 -6.61 17.07 5.77
CA VAL A 130 -6.16 15.70 5.47
C VAL A 130 -5.91 14.91 6.75
N TYR A 131 -5.19 15.49 7.71
CA TYR A 131 -4.91 14.82 9.00
C TYR A 131 -6.18 14.61 9.84
N LEU A 132 -7.10 15.57 9.86
CA LEU A 132 -8.41 15.40 10.52
C LEU A 132 -9.25 14.30 9.83
N GLY A 133 -9.21 14.22 8.50
CA GLY A 133 -9.85 13.17 7.74
C GLY A 133 -9.26 11.78 8.02
N GLY A 134 -7.94 11.70 8.08
CA GLY A 134 -7.19 10.49 8.46
C GLY A 134 -7.55 10.01 9.87
N PHE A 135 -7.56 10.93 10.84
CA PHE A 135 -7.96 10.64 12.21
C PHE A 135 -9.41 10.13 12.31
N GLN A 136 -10.34 10.76 11.59
CA GLN A 136 -11.74 10.31 11.55
C GLN A 136 -11.89 8.92 10.91
N ALA A 137 -11.12 8.64 9.86
CA ALA A 137 -11.10 7.32 9.23
C ALA A 137 -10.53 6.25 10.16
N ALA A 138 -9.40 6.51 10.80
CA ALA A 138 -8.78 5.61 11.77
C ALA A 138 -9.74 5.28 12.92
N LYS A 139 -10.41 6.29 13.48
CA LYS A 139 -11.43 6.10 14.53
C LYS A 139 -12.60 5.24 14.05
N THR A 140 -13.07 5.44 12.82
CA THR A 140 -14.19 4.67 12.26
C THR A 140 -13.79 3.21 12.05
N ILE A 141 -12.63 2.98 11.43
CA ILE A 141 -12.08 1.63 11.18
C ILE A 141 -11.79 0.90 12.49
N HIS A 142 -11.23 1.58 13.48
CA HIS A 142 -10.98 1.01 14.82
C HIS A 142 -12.28 0.57 15.49
N ASN A 143 -13.32 1.41 15.47
CA ASN A 143 -14.62 1.09 16.07
C ASN A 143 -15.33 -0.06 15.34
N GLU A 144 -15.23 -0.11 14.00
CA GLU A 144 -15.76 -1.21 13.20
C GLU A 144 -15.05 -2.53 13.51
N LEU A 145 -13.71 -2.50 13.56
CA LEU A 145 -12.89 -3.66 13.94
C LEU A 145 -13.25 -4.16 15.34
N LEU A 146 -13.34 -3.24 16.31
CA LEU A 146 -13.72 -3.56 17.68
C LEU A 146 -15.14 -4.14 17.76
N ALA A 147 -16.11 -3.57 17.03
CA ALA A 147 -17.47 -4.06 17.00
C ALA A 147 -17.57 -5.47 16.39
N VAL A 148 -16.80 -5.77 15.35
CA VAL A 148 -16.72 -7.11 14.75
C VAL A 148 -16.14 -8.12 15.73
N ILE A 149 -15.10 -7.74 16.48
CA ILE A 149 -14.45 -8.64 17.44
C ILE A 149 -15.35 -8.91 18.64
N ILE A 150 -16.00 -7.89 19.21
CA ILE A 150 -16.91 -8.04 20.35
C ILE A 150 -18.18 -8.81 19.97
N ARG A 151 -18.70 -8.62 18.76
CA ARG A 151 -19.89 -9.34 18.26
C ARG A 151 -19.56 -10.72 17.69
N GLY A 152 -18.30 -11.00 17.40
CA GLY A 152 -17.84 -12.28 16.89
C GLY A 152 -18.05 -13.40 17.91
N SER A 153 -18.53 -14.55 17.46
CA SER A 153 -18.72 -15.71 18.34
C SER A 153 -17.37 -16.18 18.90
N VAL A 154 -17.27 -16.28 20.24
CA VAL A 154 -16.07 -16.70 21.00
C VAL A 154 -15.40 -17.93 20.37
N CYS A 155 -16.19 -18.95 20.05
CA CYS A 155 -15.70 -20.25 19.56
C CYS A 155 -15.18 -20.28 18.11
N ARG A 156 -15.41 -19.24 17.29
CA ARG A 156 -14.96 -19.21 15.88
C ARG A 156 -13.82 -18.23 15.67
N LEU A 157 -13.78 -17.14 16.43
CA LEU A 157 -12.75 -16.14 16.26
C LEU A 157 -11.56 -16.42 17.19
N PHE A 158 -11.80 -16.65 18.48
CA PHE A 158 -10.72 -16.74 19.47
C PHE A 158 -10.04 -18.11 19.51
N ASP A 159 -10.73 -19.19 19.10
CA ASP A 159 -10.15 -20.53 19.02
C ASP A 159 -9.37 -20.79 17.71
N ILE A 160 -9.69 -20.04 16.64
CA ILE A 160 -9.10 -20.23 15.29
C ILE A 160 -8.02 -19.17 14.99
N THR A 161 -8.22 -17.93 15.46
CA THR A 161 -7.25 -16.85 15.24
C THR A 161 -6.31 -16.69 16.44
N PRO A 162 -4.98 -16.71 16.22
CA PRO A 162 -4.03 -16.53 17.31
C PRO A 162 -4.15 -15.11 17.88
N ILE A 163 -4.10 -14.99 19.20
CA ILE A 163 -4.20 -13.70 19.92
C ILE A 163 -3.18 -12.68 19.40
N GLY A 164 -1.99 -13.13 19.02
CA GLY A 164 -0.95 -12.27 18.44
C GLY A 164 -1.36 -11.58 17.13
N ARG A 165 -2.23 -12.19 16.32
CA ARG A 165 -2.75 -11.57 15.08
C ARG A 165 -3.74 -10.46 15.39
N LEU A 166 -4.63 -10.69 16.35
CA LEU A 166 -5.56 -9.66 16.83
C LEU A 166 -4.79 -8.46 17.39
N LEU A 167 -3.74 -8.72 18.16
CA LEU A 167 -2.87 -7.68 18.70
C LEU A 167 -2.17 -6.90 17.58
N ASN A 168 -1.58 -7.59 16.59
CA ASN A 168 -0.92 -6.94 15.46
C ASN A 168 -1.87 -6.06 14.64
N SER A 169 -3.12 -6.48 14.46
CA SER A 169 -4.11 -5.66 13.73
C SER A 169 -4.61 -4.44 14.51
N PHE A 170 -4.61 -4.48 15.85
CA PHE A 170 -4.90 -3.30 16.67
C PHE A 170 -3.70 -2.38 16.87
N SER A 171 -2.48 -2.90 16.80
CA SER A 171 -1.26 -2.11 16.94
C SER A 171 -0.69 -1.73 15.57
N GLY A 172 -0.03 -2.66 14.89
CA GLY A 172 0.73 -2.39 13.67
C GLY A 172 -0.15 -1.99 12.49
N ASP A 173 -1.27 -2.68 12.27
CA ASP A 173 -2.14 -2.32 11.14
C ASP A 173 -2.88 -0.99 11.39
N MET A 174 -3.15 -0.64 12.66
CA MET A 174 -3.77 0.64 13.02
C MET A 174 -2.78 1.81 12.90
N ASP A 175 -1.51 1.60 13.28
CA ASP A 175 -0.40 2.56 13.15
C ASP A 175 -0.13 2.94 11.68
N VAL A 176 -0.34 2.00 10.76
CA VAL A 176 -0.27 2.30 9.32
C VAL A 176 -1.49 3.14 8.87
N VAL A 177 -2.65 2.93 9.48
CA VAL A 177 -3.90 3.60 9.08
C VAL A 177 -3.99 5.04 9.60
N ASP A 178 -3.41 5.32 10.76
CA ASP A 178 -3.46 6.63 11.42
C ASP A 178 -2.31 7.56 11.01
N GLU A 179 -1.09 7.05 10.79
CA GLU A 179 0.09 7.87 10.48
C GLU A 179 0.51 7.79 9.00
N GLU A 180 0.76 6.58 8.50
CA GLU A 180 1.35 6.37 7.16
C GLU A 180 0.37 6.65 6.02
N LEU A 181 -0.89 6.21 6.14
CA LEU A 181 -1.89 6.40 5.10
C LEU A 181 -2.22 7.89 4.84
N PRO A 182 -2.50 8.74 5.86
CA PRO A 182 -2.77 10.15 5.62
C PRO A 182 -1.57 10.89 5.01
N ALA A 183 -0.34 10.63 5.49
CA ALA A 183 0.87 11.24 4.96
C ALA A 183 1.12 10.87 3.49
N THR A 184 0.92 9.59 3.15
CA THR A 184 1.04 9.11 1.77
C THR A 184 -0.04 9.71 0.87
N MET A 185 -1.28 9.83 1.37
CA MET A 185 -2.39 10.45 0.61
C MET A 185 -2.14 11.93 0.35
N ASP A 186 -1.64 12.68 1.33
CA ASP A 186 -1.29 14.10 1.17
C ASP A 186 -0.22 14.31 0.10
N SER A 187 0.86 13.52 0.19
CA SER A 187 1.96 13.53 -0.78
C SER A 187 1.47 13.16 -2.19
N PHE A 188 0.64 12.11 -2.29
CA PHE A 188 0.09 11.65 -3.57
C PHE A 188 -0.80 12.70 -4.24
N MET A 189 -1.67 13.36 -3.47
CA MET A 189 -2.50 14.45 -3.98
C MET A 189 -1.63 15.62 -4.46
N THR A 190 -0.68 16.05 -3.63
CA THR A 190 0.25 17.13 -3.97
C THR A 190 0.99 16.84 -5.28
N PHE A 191 1.54 15.63 -5.45
CA PHE A 191 2.25 15.26 -6.67
C PHE A 191 1.34 15.21 -7.89
N ILE A 192 0.13 14.66 -7.78
CA ILE A 192 -0.81 14.62 -8.91
C ILE A 192 -1.19 16.03 -9.34
N PHE A 193 -1.59 16.90 -8.41
CA PHE A 193 -1.97 18.27 -8.73
C PHE A 193 -0.80 19.07 -9.28
N MET A 194 0.40 18.90 -8.72
CA MET A 194 1.62 19.54 -9.20
C MET A 194 1.98 19.11 -10.62
N VAL A 195 1.93 17.80 -10.92
CA VAL A 195 2.23 17.27 -12.27
C VAL A 195 1.18 17.76 -13.27
N LEU A 196 -0.11 17.69 -12.94
CA LEU A 196 -1.19 18.18 -13.78
C LEU A 196 -1.03 19.69 -14.06
N ALA A 197 -0.76 20.48 -13.03
CA ALA A 197 -0.52 21.91 -13.16
C ALA A 197 0.68 22.22 -14.04
N THR A 198 1.79 21.51 -13.85
CA THR A 198 3.01 21.70 -14.65
C THR A 198 2.74 21.38 -16.12
N ILE A 199 2.03 20.29 -16.41
CA ILE A 199 1.65 19.93 -17.79
C ILE A 199 0.77 21.03 -18.40
N VAL A 200 -0.22 21.54 -17.66
CA VAL A 200 -1.11 22.62 -18.14
C VAL A 200 -0.31 23.89 -18.43
N VAL A 201 0.54 24.34 -17.50
CA VAL A 201 1.34 25.56 -17.66
C VAL A 201 2.29 25.48 -18.86
N ILE A 202 3.00 24.37 -19.02
CA ILE A 202 3.91 24.18 -20.16
C ILE A 202 3.12 24.09 -21.46
N SER A 203 1.97 23.40 -21.48
CA SER A 203 1.12 23.29 -22.67
C SER A 203 0.57 24.65 -23.12
N LEU A 204 0.20 25.53 -22.19
CA LEU A 204 -0.22 26.90 -22.50
C LEU A 204 0.91 27.74 -23.10
N SER A 205 2.14 27.57 -22.59
CA SER A 205 3.32 28.28 -23.11
C SER A 205 3.79 27.74 -24.46
N THR A 206 3.76 26.42 -24.66
CA THR A 206 4.29 25.76 -25.85
C THR A 206 3.40 24.58 -26.25
N PRO A 207 2.39 24.79 -27.12
CA PRO A 207 1.41 23.75 -27.47
C PRO A 207 2.02 22.49 -28.11
N ILE A 208 3.16 22.63 -28.80
CA ILE A 208 3.86 21.49 -29.43
C ILE A 208 4.41 20.49 -28.39
N PHE A 209 4.60 20.91 -27.13
CA PHE A 209 5.04 20.04 -26.03
C PHE A 209 4.08 18.85 -25.81
N LEU A 210 2.80 19.02 -26.13
CA LEU A 210 1.79 17.97 -25.98
C LEU A 210 2.06 16.76 -26.88
N ALA A 211 2.72 16.94 -28.02
CA ALA A 211 3.14 15.81 -28.85
C ALA A 211 4.27 14.98 -28.21
N VAL A 212 5.13 15.62 -27.40
CA VAL A 212 6.28 14.99 -26.73
C VAL A 212 5.87 14.28 -25.44
N ILE A 213 4.88 14.80 -24.72
CA ILE A 213 4.44 14.18 -23.45
C ILE A 213 3.76 12.82 -23.67
N VAL A 214 3.09 12.60 -24.81
CA VAL A 214 2.39 11.34 -25.11
C VAL A 214 3.33 10.13 -25.13
N PRO A 215 4.44 10.10 -25.91
CA PRO A 215 5.37 8.96 -25.87
C PRO A 215 6.06 8.80 -24.52
N ILE A 216 6.35 9.90 -23.81
CA ILE A 216 6.93 9.83 -22.45
C ILE A 216 5.94 9.19 -21.47
N ALA A 217 4.67 9.61 -21.48
CA ALA A 217 3.63 9.05 -20.63
C ALA A 217 3.40 7.56 -20.91
N PHE A 218 3.48 7.14 -22.18
CA PHE A 218 3.44 5.73 -22.56
C PHE A 218 4.60 4.94 -21.93
N LEU A 219 5.84 5.41 -22.06
CA LEU A 219 7.00 4.76 -21.43
C LEU A 219 6.87 4.70 -19.89
N TYR A 220 6.43 5.80 -19.27
CA TYR A 220 6.18 5.86 -17.83
C TYR A 220 5.11 4.86 -17.39
N TYR A 221 4.04 4.68 -18.17
CA TYR A 221 3.00 3.71 -17.87
C TYR A 221 3.55 2.27 -17.83
N PHE A 222 4.39 1.88 -18.80
CA PHE A 222 5.05 0.57 -18.77
C PHE A 222 5.98 0.43 -17.56
N ALA A 223 6.86 1.42 -17.35
CA ALA A 223 7.79 1.41 -16.22
C ALA A 223 7.05 1.31 -14.88
N GLN A 224 5.98 2.07 -14.69
CA GLN A 224 5.14 2.04 -13.49
C GLN A 224 4.52 0.66 -13.29
N ARG A 225 3.98 0.03 -14.34
CA ARG A 225 3.39 -1.31 -14.26
C ARG A 225 4.39 -2.36 -13.79
N PHE A 226 5.62 -2.34 -14.32
CA PHE A 226 6.68 -3.24 -13.89
C PHE A 226 7.15 -2.94 -12.47
N TYR A 227 7.40 -1.67 -12.15
CA TYR A 227 7.86 -1.24 -10.83
C TYR A 227 6.87 -1.63 -9.73
N VAL A 228 5.58 -1.34 -9.92
CA VAL A 228 4.52 -1.63 -8.92
C VAL A 228 4.37 -3.14 -8.71
N ALA A 229 4.54 -3.96 -9.74
CA ALA A 229 4.50 -5.42 -9.60
C ALA A 229 5.69 -5.94 -8.77
N THR A 230 6.91 -5.49 -9.08
CA THR A 230 8.14 -5.90 -8.39
C THR A 230 8.18 -5.39 -6.95
N SER A 231 7.86 -4.11 -6.73
CA SER A 231 7.85 -3.48 -5.40
C SER A 231 6.91 -4.20 -4.44
N ARG A 232 5.70 -4.57 -4.89
CA ARG A 232 4.74 -5.32 -4.08
C ARG A 232 5.24 -6.72 -3.71
N GLN A 233 5.94 -7.40 -4.62
CA GLN A 233 6.56 -8.70 -4.31
C GLN A 233 7.70 -8.56 -3.30
N LEU A 234 8.49 -7.48 -3.40
CA LEU A 234 9.58 -7.18 -2.47
C LEU A 234 9.05 -6.90 -1.06
N MET A 235 8.02 -6.05 -0.92
CA MET A 235 7.40 -5.79 0.39
C MET A 235 6.79 -7.05 1.01
N ARG A 236 6.23 -7.95 0.19
CA ARG A 236 5.77 -9.26 0.67
C ARG A 236 6.94 -10.10 1.22
N LEU A 237 8.06 -10.13 0.50
CA LEU A 237 9.25 -10.88 0.94
C LEU A 237 9.79 -10.31 2.25
N GLU A 238 9.87 -8.99 2.36
CA GLU A 238 10.29 -8.28 3.57
C GLU A 238 9.40 -8.65 4.76
N SER A 239 8.08 -8.54 4.62
CA SER A 239 7.11 -8.89 5.66
C SER A 239 7.27 -10.35 6.13
N VAL A 240 7.38 -11.29 5.19
CA VAL A 240 7.54 -12.72 5.51
C VAL A 240 8.90 -13.01 6.16
N SER A 241 9.97 -12.31 5.80
CA SER A 241 11.31 -12.51 6.37
C SER A 241 11.45 -12.03 7.82
N ARG A 242 10.64 -11.07 8.26
CA ARG A 242 10.70 -10.54 9.64
C ARG A 242 10.10 -11.51 10.67
N SER A 243 9.08 -12.28 10.30
CA SER A 243 8.36 -13.17 11.24
C SER A 243 9.25 -14.26 11.87
N PRO A 244 10.08 -15.02 11.12
CA PRO A 244 10.98 -16.02 11.70
C PRO A 244 12.00 -15.44 12.68
N ILE A 245 12.48 -14.22 12.44
CA ILE A 245 13.46 -13.54 13.31
C ILE A 245 12.85 -13.27 14.68
N TYR A 246 11.64 -12.71 14.72
CA TYR A 246 10.94 -12.45 15.98
C TYR A 246 10.56 -13.74 16.70
N SER A 247 10.13 -14.77 15.97
CA SER A 247 9.82 -16.08 16.54
C SER A 247 11.05 -16.72 17.19
N HIS A 248 12.19 -16.75 16.47
CA HIS A 248 13.44 -17.31 16.97
C HIS A 248 13.97 -16.53 18.18
N PHE A 249 13.86 -15.20 18.17
CA PHE A 249 14.23 -14.36 19.31
C PHE A 249 13.35 -14.65 20.54
N SER A 250 12.03 -14.74 20.36
CA SER A 250 11.10 -15.08 21.45
C SER A 250 11.40 -16.45 22.05
N GLU A 251 11.61 -17.46 21.20
CA GLU A 251 11.93 -18.83 21.64
C GLU A 251 13.28 -18.89 22.38
N THR A 252 14.28 -18.13 21.91
CA THR A 252 15.57 -18.00 22.58
C THR A 252 15.45 -17.33 23.96
N VAL A 253 14.63 -16.28 24.08
CA VAL A 253 14.41 -15.58 25.36
C VAL A 253 13.70 -16.48 26.36
N THR A 254 12.65 -17.19 25.95
CA THR A 254 11.92 -18.12 26.82
C THR A 254 12.76 -19.35 27.17
N GLY A 255 13.55 -19.85 26.23
CA GLY A 255 14.47 -20.98 26.38
C GLY A 255 15.84 -20.64 26.97
N ALA A 256 16.08 -19.40 27.38
CA ALA A 256 17.41 -18.92 27.76
C ALA A 256 18.03 -19.72 28.91
N SER A 257 17.23 -20.16 29.89
CA SER A 257 17.68 -20.99 31.00
C SER A 257 18.12 -22.39 30.54
N ALA A 258 17.39 -23.00 29.60
CA ALA A 258 17.73 -24.30 29.02
C ALA A 258 18.98 -24.20 28.14
N ILE A 259 19.08 -23.18 27.28
CA ILE A 259 20.25 -22.95 26.41
C ILE A 259 21.52 -22.79 27.26
N ARG A 260 21.46 -22.03 28.35
CA ARG A 260 22.57 -21.86 29.30
C ARG A 260 22.89 -23.16 30.06
N ALA A 261 21.87 -23.93 30.45
CA ALA A 261 22.07 -25.19 31.17
C ALA A 261 22.77 -26.26 30.31
N TYR A 262 22.48 -26.29 29.00
CA TYR A 262 23.11 -27.22 28.06
C TYR A 262 24.40 -26.70 27.40
N ASN A 263 24.82 -25.47 27.74
CA ASN A 263 26.03 -24.82 27.22
C ASN A 263 26.14 -24.85 25.68
N VAL A 264 25.01 -24.60 24.99
CA VAL A 264 24.90 -24.63 23.52
C VAL A 264 25.00 -23.22 22.90
N GLY A 265 25.31 -22.20 23.70
CA GLY A 265 25.62 -20.87 23.19
C GLY A 265 27.03 -20.85 22.61
N ASP A 266 27.22 -20.15 21.49
CA ASP A 266 28.57 -19.87 20.98
C ASP A 266 29.38 -19.07 22.04
N PRO A 267 30.68 -19.36 22.19
CA PRO A 267 31.56 -18.76 23.19
C PRO A 267 31.79 -17.25 23.00
#